data_AF-A0A9E7BCQ5-F1
#
_entry.id   AF-A0A9E7BCQ5-F1
#
_cell.length_a   1.000
_cell.length_b   1.000
_cell.length_c   1.000
_cell.angle_alpha   90.00
_cell.angle_beta   90.00
_cell.angle_gamma   90.00
#
_symmetry.space_group_name_H-M   'P 1'
#
loop_
_entity.id
_entity.type
_entity.pdbx_description
1 polymer ?
#
loop_
_entity_poly.entity_id
_entity_poly.type
_entity_poly.pdbx_seq_one_letter_code
_entity_poly.pdbx_strand_id
1 'polypeptide(L)' 'MSDPARDDLPPAARRALAEAEERRRKAKALEMPTELGGREGPEPVRYGDWEKKGLAIDF' A
#
# COMPACT_ATOMS: atom_id res chain seq x y z
N MET A 1 11.85 -4.28 13.68
CA MET A 1 12.58 -3.22 12.95
C MET A 1 11.66 -2.02 12.89
N SER A 2 11.91 -0.99 13.71
CA SER A 2 11.21 0.29 13.55
C SER A 2 11.73 0.94 12.27
N ASP A 3 10.81 1.38 11.42
CA ASP A 3 11.12 2.13 10.20
C ASP A 3 11.59 3.53 10.61
N PRO A 4 12.88 3.88 10.44
CA PRO A 4 13.46 5.11 11.00
C PRO A 4 12.81 6.38 10.43
N ALA A 5 12.10 6.27 9.29
CA ALA A 5 11.34 7.37 8.70
C ALA A 5 10.09 7.76 9.51
N ARG A 6 9.62 6.92 10.44
CA ARG A 6 8.39 7.17 11.22
C ARG A 6 8.64 8.00 12.48
N ASP A 7 9.85 7.95 13.02
CA ASP A 7 10.18 8.59 14.29
C ASP A 7 10.36 10.12 14.15
N ASP A 8 10.85 10.57 12.99
CA ASP A 8 11.09 11.99 12.65
C ASP A 8 9.97 12.65 11.83
N LEU A 9 8.72 12.20 11.98
CA LEU A 9 7.61 12.76 11.22
C LEU A 9 7.16 14.14 11.75
N PRO A 10 6.83 15.11 10.88
CA PRO A 10 6.20 16.35 11.34
C PRO A 10 4.84 16.03 12.02
N PRO A 11 4.38 16.87 12.97
CA PRO A 11 3.14 16.61 13.72
C PRO A 11 1.90 16.48 12.82
N ALA A 12 1.91 17.08 11.63
CA ALA A 12 0.86 16.88 10.63
C ALA A 12 0.85 15.44 10.08
N ALA A 13 2.01 14.86 9.77
CA ALA A 13 2.11 13.49 9.27
C ALA A 13 1.70 12.46 10.33
N ARG A 14 2.07 12.68 11.60
CA ARG A 14 1.64 11.81 12.72
C ARG A 14 0.10 11.79 12.87
N ARG A 15 -0.54 12.96 12.79
CA ARG A 15 -2.01 13.07 12.81
C ARG A 15 -2.66 12.37 11.63
N ALA A 16 -2.14 12.56 10.42
CA ALA A 16 -2.67 11.91 9.21
C ALA A 16 -2.59 10.37 9.31
N LEU A 17 -1.49 9.84 9.84
CA LEU A 17 -1.34 8.39 10.06
C LEU A 17 -2.33 7.88 11.12
N ALA A 18 -2.50 8.60 12.23
CA ALA A 18 -3.44 8.23 13.28
C ALA A 18 -4.90 8.21 12.76
N GLU A 19 -5.31 9.22 12.00
CA GLU A 19 -6.63 9.25 11.37
C GLU A 19 -6.81 8.11 10.36
N ALA A 20 -5.80 7.84 9.52
CA ALA A 20 -5.85 6.74 8.58
C ALA A 20 -5.96 5.38 9.30
N GLU A 21 -5.28 5.22 10.42
CA GLU A 21 -5.39 4.03 11.25
C GLU A 21 -6.78 3.90 11.89
N GLU A 22 -7.36 4.98 12.42
CA GLU A 22 -8.73 4.97 12.91
C GLU A 22 -9.74 4.59 11.81
N ARG A 23 -9.55 5.13 10.59
CA ARG A 23 -10.39 4.76 9.43
C ARG A 23 -10.26 3.27 9.11
N ARG A 24 -9.04 2.72 9.10
CA ARG A 24 -8.81 1.28 8.89
C ARG A 24 -9.44 0.41 9.98
N ARG A 25 -9.35 0.83 11.25
CA ARG A 25 -9.97 0.11 12.38
C ARG A 25 -11.51 0.12 12.33
N LYS A 26 -12.11 1.21 11.84
CA LYS A 26 -13.56 1.37 11.68
C LYS A 26 -14.08 0.74 10.39
N ALA A 27 -13.22 0.57 9.38
CA ALA A 27 -13.58 -0.07 8.12
C ALA A 27 -13.89 -1.56 8.37
N LYS A 28 -15.02 -2.03 7.85
CA LYS A 28 -15.31 -3.46 7.82
C LYS A 28 -14.38 -4.13 6.81
N ALA A 29 -13.88 -5.30 7.15
CA ALA A 29 -13.18 -6.14 6.18
C ALA A 29 -14.16 -6.45 5.03
N LEU A 30 -13.78 -6.07 3.82
CA LEU A 30 -14.47 -6.50 2.62
C LEU A 30 -13.95 -7.92 2.33
N GLU A 31 -14.84 -8.91 2.39
CA GLU A 31 -14.55 -10.25 1.88
C GLU A 31 -14.52 -10.17 0.35
N MET A 32 -13.35 -9.83 -0.19
CA MET A 32 -13.09 -9.95 -1.61
C MET A 32 -12.47 -11.34 -1.87
N PRO A 33 -12.82 -12.00 -2.98
CA PRO A 33 -12.15 -13.25 -3.35
C PRO A 33 -10.66 -13.00 -3.50
N THR A 34 -9.85 -13.93 -3.01
CA THR A 34 -8.40 -13.89 -3.18
C THR A 34 -8.07 -13.92 -4.68
N GLU A 35 -7.31 -12.94 -5.16
CA GLU A 35 -6.77 -13.00 -6.52
C GLU A 35 -5.73 -14.12 -6.58
N LEU A 36 -5.97 -15.12 -7.42
CA LEU A 36 -5.06 -16.25 -7.65
C LEU A 36 -4.29 -16.01 -8.95
N GLY A 37 -2.96 -16.08 -8.90
CA GLY A 37 -2.10 -15.89 -10.07
C GLY A 37 -1.84 -14.43 -10.45
N GLY A 38 -2.41 -13.46 -9.72
CA GLY A 38 -2.07 -12.05 -9.85
C GLY A 38 -0.72 -11.72 -9.22
N ARG A 39 -0.02 -10.71 -9.76
CA ARG A 39 1.13 -10.12 -9.08
C ARG A 39 0.65 -9.42 -7.81
N GLU A 40 1.40 -9.56 -6.72
CA GLU A 40 1.16 -8.76 -5.51
C GLU A 40 1.25 -7.27 -5.83
N GLY A 41 0.27 -6.50 -5.37
CA GLY A 41 0.26 -5.04 -5.48
C GLY A 41 -0.78 -4.50 -6.46
N PRO A 42 -0.80 -3.18 -6.66
CA PRO A 42 -1.71 -2.51 -7.58
C PRO A 42 -1.49 -3.00 -9.01
N GLU A 43 -2.57 -3.17 -9.78
CA GLU A 43 -2.47 -3.68 -11.16
C GLU A 43 -1.54 -2.78 -12.01
N PRO A 44 -0.46 -3.32 -12.60
CA PRO A 44 0.53 -2.56 -13.38
C PRO A 44 -0.11 -1.67 -14.45
N VAL A 45 -1.16 -2.17 -15.11
CA VAL A 45 -1.91 -1.48 -16.16
C VAL A 45 -2.56 -0.19 -15.66
N ARG A 46 -3.04 -0.17 -14.40
CA ARG A 46 -3.71 1.00 -13.81
C ARG A 46 -2.73 2.03 -13.26
N TYR A 47 -1.54 1.60 -12.85
CA TYR A 47 -0.61 2.46 -12.10
C TYR A 47 0.72 2.70 -12.81
N GLY A 48 0.88 2.21 -14.04
CA GLY A 48 2.07 2.45 -14.88
C GLY A 48 3.33 1.71 -14.44
N ASP A 49 3.21 0.77 -13.48
CA ASP A 49 4.34 0.06 -12.88
C ASP A 49 4.64 -1.23 -13.65
N TRP A 50 5.10 -1.07 -14.89
CA TRP A 50 5.46 -2.18 -15.79
C TRP A 50 6.85 -2.77 -15.48
N GLU A 51 7.55 -2.20 -14.51
CA GLU A 51 8.92 -2.58 -14.17
C GLU A 51 8.96 -3.46 -12.92
N LYS A 52 9.66 -4.59 -12.99
CA LYS A 52 10.04 -5.36 -11.80
C LYS A 52 11.54 -5.61 -11.85
N LYS A 53 12.27 -5.11 -10.85
CA LYS A 53 13.74 -5.16 -10.79
C LYS A 53 14.42 -4.51 -12.01
N GLY A 54 13.83 -3.44 -12.56
CA GLY A 54 14.37 -2.70 -13.71
C GLY A 54 14.18 -3.39 -15.07
N LEU A 55 13.34 -4.42 -15.14
CA LEU A 55 12.96 -5.07 -16.39
C LEU A 55 11.48 -4.73 -16.66
N ALA A 56 11.22 -4.18 -17.85
CA ALA A 56 9.87 -4.06 -18.37
C ALA A 56 9.33 -5.46 -18.62
N ILE A 57 8.23 -5.81 -17.96
CA ILE A 57 7.60 -7.13 -18.05
C ILE A 57 6.16 -6.97 -18.51
N ASP A 58 5.85 -7.64 -19.61
CA ASP A 58 4.49 -7.85 -20.10
C ASP A 58 4.03 -9.25 -19.65
N PHE A 59 2.80 -9.32 -19.13
CA PHE A 59 2.09 -10.46 -18.51
C PHE A 59 2.87 -11.79 -18.29
#